data_AF-A0A7W1GQL3-F1
#
_entry.id   AF-A0A7W1GQL3-F1
#
_cell.length_a   1.000
_cell.length_b   1.000
_cell.length_c   1.000
_cell.angle_alpha   90.00
_cell.angle_beta   90.00
_cell.angle_gamma   90.00
#
_symmetry.space_group_name_H-M   'P 1'
#
loop_
_entity.id
_entity.type
_entity.pdbx_description
1 polymer ?
#
loop_
_entity_poly.entity_id
_entity_poly.type
_entity_poly.pdbx_seq_one_letter_code
_entity_poly.pdbx_strand_id
1 'polypeptide(L)'
;VTVSALATTLFLGGWAAPLPISLWDDANTGYWPVLWFLGKVALFLFLFIWLRGTLPRLRYDQFMKLGWKVLIPASLVWIVAVSAVRVVRTCSVSGAPSSCGPLEGGLDQRWILIGGGVLFVLLAASAFLPERRGLKEEPAEGAFDPYAGGYPVPPMPERADEERERA
;
A
#
# COMPACT_ATOMS: atom_id res chain seq x y z
N VAL A 1 4.84 9.58 -19.31
CA VAL A 1 5.27 10.99 -19.10
C VAL A 1 4.38 11.72 -18.10
N THR A 2 3.05 11.74 -18.28
CA THR A 2 2.12 12.44 -17.35
C THR A 2 2.21 11.97 -15.89
N VAL A 3 2.22 10.66 -15.63
CA VAL A 3 2.37 10.11 -14.27
C VAL A 3 3.73 10.45 -13.67
N SER A 4 4.80 10.38 -14.47
CA SER A 4 6.15 10.81 -14.05
C SER A 4 6.21 12.30 -13.73
N ALA A 5 5.51 13.13 -14.49
CA ALA A 5 5.40 14.57 -14.24
C ALA A 5 4.65 14.86 -12.92
N LEU A 6 3.52 14.18 -12.68
CA LEU A 6 2.77 14.29 -11.43
C LEU A 6 3.58 13.79 -10.22
N ALA A 7 4.32 12.69 -10.37
CA ALA A 7 5.17 12.18 -9.29
C ALA A 7 6.28 13.18 -8.93
N THR A 8 6.92 13.78 -9.93
CA THR A 8 7.96 14.80 -9.74
C THR A 8 7.41 16.05 -9.03
N THR A 9 6.20 16.52 -9.38
CA THR A 9 5.60 17.71 -8.75
C THR A 9 5.13 17.44 -7.32
N LEU A 10 4.46 16.31 -7.09
CA LEU A 10 3.87 16.00 -5.79
C LEU A 10 4.89 15.56 -4.74
N PHE A 11 5.93 14.82 -5.15
CA PHE A 11 6.85 14.19 -4.20
C PHE A 11 8.26 14.79 -4.21
N LEU A 12 8.76 15.28 -5.36
CA LEU A 12 10.14 15.77 -5.50
C LEU A 12 10.23 17.31 -5.57
N GLY A 13 9.17 18.02 -5.24
CA GLY A 13 9.15 19.49 -5.21
C GLY A 13 9.15 20.15 -6.60
N GLY A 14 8.78 19.41 -7.64
CA GLY A 14 8.59 19.94 -9.00
C GLY A 14 9.82 20.64 -9.55
N TRP A 15 9.74 21.96 -9.69
CA TRP A 15 10.74 22.84 -10.27
C TRP A 15 11.91 23.17 -9.33
N ALA A 16 11.76 22.96 -8.01
CA ALA A 16 12.81 23.28 -7.05
C ALA A 16 14.03 22.37 -7.21
N ALA A 17 15.24 22.92 -7.13
CA ALA A 17 16.47 22.13 -7.14
C ALA A 17 16.48 21.09 -5.99
N PRO A 18 17.03 19.88 -6.20
CA PRO A 18 17.15 18.90 -5.13
C PRO A 18 18.08 19.40 -4.00
N LEU A 19 17.71 19.10 -2.75
CA LEU A 19 18.53 19.33 -1.55
C LEU A 19 19.83 18.52 -1.71
N PRO A 20 20.99 19.11 -2.08
CA PRO A 20 21.71 20.20 -1.41
C PRO A 20 22.05 21.44 -2.29
N ILE A 21 21.63 21.47 -3.55
CA ILE A 21 21.97 22.53 -4.53
C ILE A 21 21.01 23.73 -4.41
N SER A 22 19.86 23.52 -3.78
CA SER A 22 18.88 24.57 -3.49
C SER A 22 19.37 25.66 -2.52
N LEU A 23 20.54 25.46 -1.90
CA LEU A 23 21.19 26.41 -0.99
C LEU A 23 21.98 27.50 -1.74
N TRP A 24 22.19 27.35 -3.04
CA TRP A 24 22.76 28.41 -3.88
C TRP A 24 21.65 29.30 -4.42
N ASP A 25 21.78 30.61 -4.23
CA ASP A 25 20.76 31.60 -4.55
C ASP A 25 20.34 31.61 -6.04
N ASP A 26 21.25 31.23 -6.94
CA ASP A 26 21.00 31.18 -8.39
C ASP A 26 20.47 29.84 -8.90
N ALA A 27 20.40 28.79 -8.07
CA ALA A 27 20.02 27.45 -8.54
C ALA A 27 18.55 27.34 -8.99
N ASN A 28 17.71 28.30 -8.58
CA ASN A 28 16.28 28.34 -8.88
C ASN A 28 15.86 29.56 -9.73
N THR A 29 16.81 30.30 -10.31
CA THR A 29 16.51 31.49 -11.12
C THR A 29 16.64 31.20 -12.62
N GLY A 30 15.90 31.94 -13.44
CA GLY A 30 15.93 31.81 -14.91
C GLY A 30 15.41 30.47 -15.44
N TYR A 31 16.16 29.83 -16.34
CA TYR A 31 15.77 28.57 -17.01
C TYR A 31 16.15 27.30 -16.23
N TRP A 32 16.94 27.43 -15.15
CA TRP A 32 17.38 26.30 -14.32
C TRP A 32 16.25 25.44 -13.75
N PRO A 33 15.13 25.99 -13.23
CA PRO A 33 14.03 25.19 -12.70
C PRO A 33 13.38 24.26 -13.73
N VAL A 34 13.34 24.68 -15.00
CA VAL A 34 12.79 23.87 -16.10
C VAL A 34 13.70 22.68 -16.40
N LEU A 35 15.03 22.89 -16.38
CA LEU A 35 16.02 21.82 -16.53
C LEU A 35 15.95 20.82 -15.37
N TRP A 36 15.79 21.30 -14.12
CA TRP A 36 15.61 20.43 -12.97
C TRP A 36 14.35 19.58 -13.07
N PHE A 37 13.25 20.20 -13.48
CA PHE A 37 11.98 19.50 -13.68
C PHE A 37 12.10 18.42 -14.77
N LEU A 38 12.63 18.77 -15.95
CA LEU A 38 12.84 17.83 -17.05
C LEU A 38 13.78 16.70 -16.67
N GLY A 39 14.87 17.00 -15.97
CA GLY A 39 15.83 16.01 -15.48
C GLY A 39 15.19 15.00 -14.52
N LYS A 40 14.39 15.46 -13.56
CA LYS A 40 13.66 14.56 -12.64
C LYS A 40 12.59 13.73 -13.37
N VAL A 41 11.89 14.30 -14.34
CA VAL A 41 10.92 13.54 -15.16
C VAL A 41 11.64 12.48 -16.00
N ALA A 42 12.79 12.82 -16.60
CA ALA A 42 13.60 11.87 -17.35
C ALA A 42 14.11 10.74 -16.44
N LEU A 43 14.50 11.04 -15.19
CA LEU A 43 14.86 10.02 -14.20
C LEU A 43 13.71 9.05 -13.93
N PHE A 44 12.49 9.55 -13.67
CA PHE A 44 11.33 8.67 -13.47
C PHE A 44 10.95 7.87 -14.72
N LEU A 45 11.13 8.44 -15.91
CA LEU A 45 10.92 7.71 -17.16
C LEU A 45 11.94 6.58 -17.32
N PHE A 46 13.21 6.87 -17.05
CA PHE A 46 14.27 5.86 -17.04
C PHE A 46 13.95 4.76 -16.02
N LEU A 47 13.53 5.11 -14.80
CA LEU A 47 13.11 4.15 -13.79
C LEU A 47 11.92 3.30 -14.26
N PHE A 48 10.91 3.86 -14.94
CA PHE A 48 9.79 3.06 -15.46
C PHE A 48 10.20 2.11 -16.58
N ILE A 49 11.11 2.53 -17.47
CA ILE A 49 11.66 1.67 -18.52
C ILE A 49 12.48 0.54 -17.89
N TRP A 50 13.31 0.87 -16.91
CA TRP A 50 14.14 -0.09 -16.19
C TRP A 50 13.29 -1.08 -15.37
N LEU A 51 12.26 -0.59 -14.66
CA LEU A 51 11.32 -1.41 -13.91
C LEU A 51 10.54 -2.36 -14.83
N ARG A 52 10.13 -1.89 -16.01
CA ARG A 52 9.48 -2.72 -17.03
C ARG A 52 10.40 -3.85 -17.52
N GLY A 53 11.71 -3.60 -17.59
CA GLY A 53 12.70 -4.60 -17.99
C GLY A 53 13.08 -5.58 -16.86
N THR A 54 12.98 -5.18 -15.59
CA THR A 54 13.43 -5.97 -14.44
C THR A 54 12.35 -6.77 -13.75
N LEU A 55 11.07 -6.36 -13.83
CA LEU A 55 9.98 -7.09 -13.19
C LEU A 55 9.58 -8.34 -14.00
N PRO A 56 9.71 -9.55 -13.44
CA PRO A 56 9.09 -10.75 -13.99
C PRO A 56 7.56 -10.58 -13.99
N ARG A 57 6.85 -11.06 -15.01
CA ARG A 57 5.38 -10.92 -15.11
C ARG A 57 4.70 -11.42 -13.83
N LEU A 58 4.22 -10.49 -12.99
CA LEU A 58 3.50 -10.81 -11.77
C LEU A 58 2.06 -11.17 -12.09
N ARG A 59 1.53 -12.18 -11.39
CA ARG A 59 0.12 -12.58 -11.53
C ARG A 59 -0.78 -11.50 -10.90
N TYR A 60 -1.95 -11.29 -11.49
CA TYR A 60 -2.96 -10.33 -11.00
C TYR A 60 -3.26 -10.54 -9.51
N ASP A 61 -3.41 -11.79 -9.08
CA ASP A 61 -3.71 -12.14 -7.69
C ASP A 61 -2.62 -11.69 -6.71
N GLN A 62 -1.35 -11.71 -7.13
CA GLN A 62 -0.24 -11.25 -6.29
C GLN A 62 -0.25 -9.73 -6.17
N PHE A 63 -0.52 -9.02 -7.27
CA PHE A 63 -0.66 -7.57 -7.26
C PHE A 63 -1.87 -7.12 -6.42
N MET A 64 -3.01 -7.82 -6.54
CA MET A 64 -4.21 -7.52 -5.76
C MET A 64 -4.00 -7.80 -4.27
N LYS A 65 -3.32 -8.91 -3.93
CA LYS A 65 -2.95 -9.19 -2.54
C LYS A 65 -2.03 -8.09 -1.98
N LEU A 66 -1.07 -7.60 -2.75
CA LEU A 66 -0.17 -6.52 -2.32
C LEU A 66 -0.91 -5.18 -2.17
N GLY A 67 -1.77 -4.82 -3.13
CA GLY A 67 -2.59 -3.61 -3.06
C GLY A 67 -3.50 -3.59 -1.84
N TRP A 68 -4.28 -4.66 -1.66
CA TRP A 68 -5.29 -4.73 -0.62
C TRP A 68 -4.74 -5.05 0.78
N LYS A 69 -3.75 -5.95 0.90
CA LYS A 69 -3.21 -6.33 2.22
C LYS A 69 -2.04 -5.46 2.69
N VAL A 70 -1.35 -4.76 1.80
CA VAL A 70 -0.14 -3.99 2.17
C VAL A 70 -0.32 -2.50 1.91
N LEU A 71 -0.70 -2.07 0.71
CA LEU A 71 -0.74 -0.63 0.37
C LEU A 71 -1.82 0.14 1.15
N ILE A 72 -3.06 -0.38 1.19
CA ILE A 72 -4.16 0.28 1.90
C ILE A 72 -3.81 0.50 3.38
N PRO A 73 -3.48 -0.55 4.17
CA PRO A 73 -3.15 -0.34 5.58
C PRO A 73 -1.90 0.52 5.77
N ALA A 74 -0.87 0.36 4.93
CA ALA A 74 0.32 1.22 5.02
C ALA A 74 0.00 2.70 4.78
N SER A 75 -0.85 3.01 3.79
CA SER A 75 -1.26 4.40 3.51
C SER A 75 -2.06 5.02 4.66
N LEU A 76 -2.95 4.25 5.29
CA LEU A 76 -3.75 4.68 6.42
C LEU A 76 -2.85 5.00 7.63
N VAL A 77 -1.93 4.09 7.92
CA VAL A 77 -0.94 4.23 8.98
C VAL A 77 -0.04 5.47 8.76
N TRP A 78 0.37 5.73 7.52
CA TRP A 78 1.13 6.94 7.17
C TRP A 78 0.35 8.23 7.38
N ILE A 79 -0.93 8.27 6.98
CA ILE A 79 -1.79 9.46 7.17
C ILE A 79 -1.96 9.78 8.65
N VAL A 80 -2.24 8.77 9.48
CA VAL A 80 -2.37 8.95 10.94
C VAL A 80 -1.04 9.41 11.55
N ALA A 81 0.09 8.86 11.11
CA ALA A 81 1.41 9.30 11.58
C ALA A 81 1.67 10.77 11.23
N VAL A 82 1.42 11.17 9.98
CA VAL A 82 1.63 12.56 9.53
C VAL A 82 0.68 13.52 10.24
N SER A 83 -0.59 13.16 10.43
CA SER A 83 -1.55 14.01 11.16
C SER A 83 -1.12 14.20 12.62
N ALA A 84 -0.72 13.14 13.31
CA ALA A 84 -0.20 13.23 14.68
C ALA A 84 1.04 14.13 14.76
N VAL A 85 2.01 13.96 13.86
CA VAL A 85 3.21 14.82 13.81
C VAL A 85 2.86 16.28 13.52
N ARG A 86 1.89 16.55 12.65
CA ARG A 86 1.43 17.90 12.34
C ARG A 86 0.76 18.56 13.55
N VAL A 87 -0.10 17.84 14.27
CA VAL A 87 -0.75 18.33 15.51
C VAL A 87 0.29 18.66 16.57
N VAL A 88 1.27 17.78 16.78
CA VAL A 88 2.36 18.01 17.74
C VAL A 88 3.18 19.26 17.38
N ARG A 89 3.51 19.45 16.09
CA ARG A 89 4.24 20.65 15.64
C ARG A 89 3.44 21.94 15.83
N THR A 90 2.12 21.92 15.63
CA THR A 90 1.26 23.11 15.78
C THR A 90 1.07 23.50 17.26
N CYS A 91 0.85 22.53 18.17
CA CYS A 91 0.76 22.84 19.61
C CYS A 91 2.13 23.29 20.18
N SER A 92 3.27 22.92 19.58
CA SER A 92 4.61 23.33 20.04
C SER A 92 5.02 24.77 19.66
N VAL A 93 4.44 25.35 18.60
CA VAL A 93 4.77 26.71 18.12
C VAL A 93 3.82 27.75 18.70
N SER A 94 2.59 27.34 19.01
CA SER A 94 1.57 28.18 19.63
C SER A 94 1.74 28.05 21.14
N GLY A 95 2.52 28.93 21.80
CA GLY A 95 2.65 28.96 23.27
C GLY A 95 1.36 29.31 24.04
N ALA A 96 0.19 29.06 23.45
CA ALA A 96 -1.13 29.32 24.00
C ALA A 96 -1.78 27.98 24.43
N PRO A 97 -1.94 27.74 25.74
CA PRO A 97 -2.46 26.48 26.28
C PRO A 97 -3.97 26.23 26.02
N SER A 98 -4.67 27.17 25.36
CA SER A 98 -6.14 27.17 25.27
C SER A 98 -6.72 26.70 23.93
N SER A 99 -5.91 26.30 22.94
CA SER A 99 -6.41 25.82 21.64
C SER A 99 -6.28 24.30 21.43
N CYS A 100 -5.63 23.57 22.34
CA CYS A 100 -5.59 22.11 22.35
C CYS A 100 -6.64 21.61 23.41
N GLY A 101 -7.94 21.70 23.12
CA GLY A 101 -9.00 21.34 24.12
C GLY A 101 -9.20 19.83 24.33
N PRO A 102 -10.07 19.37 25.24
CA PRO A 102 -10.32 19.79 26.62
C PRO A 102 -10.11 18.57 27.54
N LEU A 103 -8.88 18.34 28.01
CA LEU A 103 -8.65 17.44 29.13
C LEU A 103 -7.64 18.14 30.03
N GLU A 104 -8.16 18.91 30.98
CA GLU A 104 -7.41 19.41 32.14
C GLU A 104 -6.87 18.18 32.90
N GLY A 105 -5.72 17.67 32.49
CA GLY A 105 -5.19 16.41 32.99
C GLY A 105 -4.05 15.86 32.15
N GLY A 106 -2.93 16.60 32.10
CA GLY A 106 -1.59 16.11 31.82
C GLY A 106 -1.44 14.88 30.91
N LEU A 107 -1.63 15.06 29.61
CA LEU A 107 -1.11 14.15 28.59
C LEU A 107 0.04 14.87 27.89
N ASP A 108 1.23 14.80 28.49
CA ASP A 108 2.46 15.39 27.93
C ASP A 108 2.68 15.00 26.46
N GLN A 109 3.30 15.89 25.69
CA GLN A 109 3.71 15.69 24.28
C GLN A 109 4.44 14.34 24.02
N ARG A 110 5.10 13.80 25.06
CA ARG A 110 5.71 12.46 25.06
C ARG A 110 4.69 11.32 24.94
N TRP A 111 3.55 11.40 25.63
CA TRP A 111 2.49 10.38 25.56
C TRP A 111 1.75 10.39 24.23
N ILE A 112 1.65 11.52 23.53
CA ILE A 112 1.11 11.58 22.16
C ILE A 112 2.07 10.92 21.16
N LEU A 113 3.38 11.11 21.31
CA LEU A 113 4.39 10.48 20.45
C LEU A 113 4.52 8.97 20.74
N ILE A 114 4.50 8.58 22.01
CA ILE A 114 4.52 7.17 22.43
C ILE A 114 3.20 6.49 22.07
N GLY A 115 2.04 7.12 22.32
CA GLY A 115 0.72 6.59 21.99
C GLY A 115 0.48 6.50 20.48
N GLY A 116 0.88 7.52 19.72
CA GLY A 116 0.86 7.50 18.25
C GLY A 116 1.82 6.47 17.67
N GLY A 117 3.03 6.33 18.24
CA GLY A 117 4.00 5.30 17.88
C GLY A 117 3.54 3.89 18.22
N VAL A 118 2.92 3.67 19.39
CA VAL A 118 2.38 2.38 19.83
C VAL A 118 1.13 2.01 19.00
N LEU A 119 0.24 2.96 18.70
CA LEU A 119 -0.89 2.72 17.79
C LEU A 119 -0.42 2.43 16.36
N PHE A 120 0.62 3.13 15.88
CA PHE A 120 1.26 2.87 14.60
C PHE A 120 1.87 1.46 14.55
N VAL A 121 2.58 1.06 15.61
CA VAL A 121 3.16 -0.28 15.74
C VAL A 121 2.08 -1.36 15.90
N LEU A 122 1.00 -1.10 16.64
CA LEU A 122 -0.13 -2.03 16.79
C LEU A 122 -0.92 -2.19 15.48
N LEU A 123 -1.17 -1.10 14.76
CA LEU A 123 -1.80 -1.17 13.43
C LEU A 123 -0.90 -1.86 12.42
N ALA A 124 0.40 -1.52 12.39
CA ALA A 124 1.38 -2.21 11.55
C ALA A 124 1.49 -3.70 11.90
N ALA A 125 1.55 -4.05 13.19
CA ALA A 125 1.60 -5.43 13.67
C ALA A 125 0.29 -6.19 13.35
N SER A 126 -0.87 -5.54 13.43
CA SER A 126 -2.15 -6.14 13.04
C SER A 126 -2.26 -6.36 11.53
N ALA A 127 -1.66 -5.49 10.71
CA ALA A 127 -1.61 -5.63 9.26
C ALA A 127 -0.58 -6.69 8.80
N PHE A 128 0.48 -6.90 9.59
CA PHE A 128 1.44 -7.98 9.40
C PHE A 128 1.05 -9.29 10.09
N LEU A 129 -0.05 -9.33 10.85
CA LEU A 129 -0.52 -10.56 11.45
C LEU A 129 -0.93 -11.49 10.30
N PRO A 130 -0.16 -12.57 10.07
CA PRO A 130 -0.47 -13.47 8.98
C PRO A 130 -1.81 -14.09 9.32
N GLU A 131 -2.81 -13.77 8.50
CA GLU A 131 -4.07 -14.48 8.51
C GLU A 131 -3.75 -15.97 8.41
N ARG A 132 -3.89 -16.68 9.54
CA ARG A 132 -3.69 -18.12 9.61
C ARG A 132 -4.76 -18.75 8.76
N ARG A 133 -4.49 -18.82 7.46
CA ARG A 133 -5.40 -19.30 6.43
C ARG A 133 -5.31 -20.82 6.29
N GLY A 134 -5.24 -21.50 7.42
CA GLY A 134 -5.34 -22.94 7.49
C GLY A 134 -6.09 -23.25 8.77
N LEU A 135 -7.07 -24.15 8.70
CA LEU A 135 -7.97 -24.61 9.77
C LEU A 135 -9.31 -23.88 9.91
N LYS A 136 -9.87 -23.37 8.80
CA LYS A 136 -11.28 -23.67 8.54
C LYS A 136 -11.32 -24.71 7.43
N GLU A 137 -11.00 -25.95 7.81
CA GLU A 137 -11.74 -27.06 7.23
C GLU A 137 -13.18 -26.78 7.62
N GLU A 138 -13.96 -26.28 6.67
CA GLU A 138 -15.38 -26.58 6.76
C GLU A 138 -15.45 -28.11 6.77
N PRO A 139 -16.08 -28.72 7.78
CA PRO A 139 -16.38 -30.14 7.68
C PRO A 139 -17.10 -30.32 6.35
N ALA A 140 -16.72 -31.35 5.60
CA ALA A 140 -17.36 -31.74 4.37
C ALA A 140 -18.84 -32.06 4.65
N GLU A 141 -19.67 -31.03 4.78
CA GLU A 141 -21.10 -31.15 4.99
C GLU A 141 -21.74 -31.02 3.62
N GLY A 142 -21.92 -32.21 3.02
CA GLY A 142 -22.54 -32.40 1.72
C GLY A 142 -21.51 -32.73 0.66
N ALA A 143 -21.24 -34.02 0.50
CA ALA A 143 -20.69 -34.54 -0.74
C ALA A 143 -21.43 -33.87 -1.92
N PHE A 144 -20.68 -33.14 -2.76
CA PHE A 144 -21.21 -32.61 -4.01
C PHE A 144 -21.60 -33.82 -4.86
N ASP A 145 -22.89 -34.16 -4.87
CA ASP A 145 -23.45 -35.21 -5.70
C ASP A 145 -23.47 -34.69 -7.15
N PRO A 146 -22.57 -35.18 -8.02
CA PRO A 146 -22.53 -34.76 -9.42
C PRO A 146 -23.78 -35.19 -10.20
N TYR A 147 -24.59 -36.09 -9.62
CA TYR A 147 -25.83 -36.61 -10.19
C TYR A 147 -27.08 -35.90 -9.66
N ALA A 148 -26.96 -35.02 -8.64
CA ALA A 148 -28.10 -34.25 -8.13
C ALA A 148 -28.67 -33.26 -9.17
N GLY A 149 -27.88 -32.93 -10.20
CA GLY A 149 -28.26 -32.01 -11.27
C GLY A 149 -28.95 -32.65 -12.48
N GLY A 150 -29.20 -33.96 -12.48
CA GLY A 150 -29.96 -34.64 -13.55
C GLY A 150 -29.33 -34.60 -14.95
N TYR A 151 -28.09 -34.13 -15.11
CA TYR A 151 -27.37 -34.18 -16.37
C TYR A 151 -26.57 -35.49 -16.45
N PRO A 152 -26.83 -36.35 -17.44
CA PRO A 152 -26.08 -37.59 -17.59
C PRO A 152 -24.64 -37.27 -17.98
N VAL A 153 -23.71 -37.42 -17.03
CA VAL A 153 -22.29 -37.40 -17.29
C VAL A 153 -21.92 -38.72 -17.98
N PRO A 154 -21.18 -38.71 -19.11
CA PRO A 154 -20.73 -39.94 -19.76
C PRO A 154 -20.02 -40.87 -18.76
N PRO A 155 -20.30 -42.18 -18.80
CA PRO A 155 -19.65 -43.12 -17.89
C PRO A 155 -18.13 -43.07 -18.09
N MET A 156 -17.38 -43.15 -16.98
CA MET A 156 -15.92 -43.24 -17.06
C MET A 156 -15.53 -44.46 -17.89
N PRO A 157 -14.45 -44.39 -18.70
CA PRO A 157 -14.05 -45.47 -19.62
C PRO A 157 -13.98 -46.83 -18.92
N GLU A 158 -13.37 -46.86 -17.72
CA GLU A 158 -13.23 -48.06 -16.91
C GLU A 158 -14.59 -48.69 -16.52
N ARG A 159 -15.60 -47.88 -16.19
CA ARG A 159 -16.96 -48.40 -15.92
C ARG A 159 -17.71 -48.78 -17.19
N ALA A 160 -17.48 -48.08 -18.30
CA ALA A 160 -18.09 -48.38 -19.59
C ALA A 160 -17.58 -49.71 -20.16
N ASP A 161 -16.31 -50.02 -19.90
CA ASP A 161 -15.69 -51.29 -20.24
C ASP A 161 -16.25 -52.42 -19.34
N GLU A 162 -16.36 -52.19 -18.02
CA GLU A 162 -16.98 -53.15 -17.09
C GLU A 162 -18.46 -53.47 -17.41
N GLU A 163 -19.25 -52.49 -17.84
CA GLU A 163 -20.65 -52.73 -18.23
C GLU A 163 -20.76 -53.51 -19.55
N ARG A 164 -19.83 -53.31 -20.48
CA ARG A 164 -19.75 -54.08 -21.73
C ARG A 164 -19.37 -55.54 -21.50
N GLU A 165 -18.52 -55.82 -20.53
CA GLU A 165 -18.12 -57.19 -20.19
C GLU A 165 -19.21 -57.97 -19.43
N ARG A 166 -20.15 -57.25 -18.80
CA ARG A 166 -21.26 -57.85 -18.02
C ARG A 166 -22.56 -58.04 -18.82
N ALA A 167 -22.63 -57.54 -20.06
CA ALA A 167 -23.80 -57.63 -20.95
C ALA A 167 -23.62 -58.72 -22.02
#